data_AF-A0A9D6DN32-F1
#
_entry.id   AF-A0A9D6DN32-F1
#
_cell.length_a   1.000
_cell.length_b   1.000
_cell.length_c   1.000
_cell.angle_alpha   90.00
_cell.angle_beta   90.00
_cell.angle_gamma   90.00
#
_symmetry.space_group_name_H-M   'P 1'
#
loop_
_entity.id
_entity.type
_entity.pdbx_description
1 polymer ?
#
loop_
_entity_poly.entity_id
_entity_poly.type
_entity_poly.pdbx_seq_one_letter_code
_entity_poly.pdbx_strand_id
1 'polypeptide(L)' 'MVKIILERNVCIGCGSCQAVCQKYWEMQDDGKVNLIGSQKLKTNL' A
#
# COMPACT_ATOMS: atom_id res chain seq x y z
N MET A 1 -3.92 -5.43 18.26
CA MET A 1 -3.22 -5.86 17.02
C MET A 1 -3.32 -4.72 16.02
N VAL A 2 -2.24 -4.35 15.34
CA VAL A 2 -2.24 -3.20 14.41
C VAL A 2 -2.76 -3.64 13.04
N LYS A 3 -3.62 -2.83 12.42
CA LYS A 3 -4.15 -3.04 11.06
C LYS A 3 -3.66 -1.91 10.17
N ILE A 4 -3.09 -2.24 9.03
CA ILE A 4 -2.64 -1.27 8.02
C ILE A 4 -3.60 -1.34 6.83
N ILE A 5 -4.07 -0.19 6.37
CA ILE A 5 -5.00 -0.08 5.23
C ILE A 5 -4.36 0.84 4.20
N LEU A 6 -4.38 0.42 2.94
CA LEU A 6 -3.95 1.21 1.80
C LEU A 6 -5.15 1.49 0.90
N GLU A 7 -5.53 2.76 0.78
CA GLU A 7 -6.44 3.21 -0.26
C GLU A 7 -5.66 3.43 -1.56
N ARG A 8 -5.58 2.37 -2.38
CA ARG A 8 -4.73 2.38 -3.57
C ARG A 8 -5.17 3.37 -4.64
N ASN A 9 -6.46 3.72 -4.68
CA ASN A 9 -6.98 4.69 -5.64
C ASN A 9 -6.45 6.10 -5.39
N VAL A 10 -6.32 6.52 -4.13
CA VAL A 10 -5.80 7.85 -3.75
C VAL A 10 -4.28 7.90 -3.64
N CYS A 11 -3.60 6.74 -3.63
CA CYS A 11 -2.14 6.68 -3.65
C CYS A 11 -1.56 7.40 -4.88
N ILE A 12 -0.71 8.40 -4.64
CA ILE A 12 -0.04 9.21 -5.68
C ILE A 12 1.37 8.73 -6.04
N GLY A 13 1.89 7.68 -5.37
CA GLY A 13 3.19 7.11 -5.72
C GLY A 13 4.42 7.84 -5.19
N CYS A 14 4.31 8.65 -4.13
CA CYS A 14 5.45 9.42 -3.60
C CYS A 14 6.57 8.57 -2.97
N GLY A 15 6.33 7.29 -2.69
CA GLY A 15 7.32 6.38 -2.11
C GLY A 15 7.66 6.58 -0.62
N SER A 16 7.06 7.56 0.08
CA SER A 16 7.40 7.84 1.48
C SER A 16 7.14 6.65 2.42
N CYS A 17 6.07 5.90 2.20
CA CYS A 17 5.73 4.70 2.98
C CYS A 17 6.78 3.58 2.83
N GLN A 18 7.26 3.31 1.62
CA GLN A 18 8.37 2.38 1.39
C GLN A 18 9.65 2.85 2.08
N ALA A 19 9.98 4.15 1.96
CA ALA A 19 11.22 4.69 2.54
C ALA A 19 11.26 4.54 4.07
N VAL A 20 10.13 4.76 4.76
CA VAL A 20 10.07 4.68 6.23
C VAL A 20 9.79 3.28 6.75
N CYS A 21 9.18 2.40 5.95
CA CYS A 21 8.75 1.08 6.42
C CYS A 21 8.72 0.00 5.32
N GLN A 22 9.87 -0.21 4.68
CA GLN A 22 10.08 -1.20 3.61
C GLN A 22 9.60 -2.64 3.92
N LYS A 23 9.46 -3.00 5.20
CA LYS A 23 8.95 -4.32 5.61
C LYS A 23 7.52 -4.59 5.15
N TYR A 24 6.69 -3.55 5.04
CA TYR A 24 5.27 -3.68 4.72
C TYR A 24 4.90 -3.08 3.36
N TRP A 25 5.78 -2.31 2.74
CA TRP A 25 5.47 -1.52 1.56
C TRP A 25 6.46 -1.77 0.44
N GLU A 26 5.95 -1.94 -0.78
CA GLU A 26 6.74 -2.13 -1.99
C GLU A 26 6.15 -1.33 -3.14
N MET A 27 6.98 -0.53 -3.82
CA MET A 27 6.64 0.18 -5.05
C MET A 27 6.47 -0.81 -6.19
N GLN A 28 5.44 -0.61 -7.00
CA GLN A 28 5.11 -1.47 -8.13
C GLN A 28 5.31 -0.72 -9.45
N ASP A 29 5.29 -1.46 -10.55
CA ASP A 29 5.51 -0.94 -11.90
C ASP A 29 4.48 0.11 -12.34
N ASP A 30 3.31 0.16 -11.72
CA ASP A 30 2.29 1.18 -11.97
C ASP A 30 2.54 2.51 -11.22
N GLY A 31 3.71 2.64 -10.61
CA GLY A 31 4.13 3.81 -9.84
C GLY A 31 3.42 3.94 -8.49
N LYS A 32 2.64 2.94 -8.05
CA LYS A 32 1.97 2.94 -6.76
C LYS A 32 2.57 1.89 -5.83
N VAL A 33 2.38 2.09 -4.54
CA VAL A 33 2.78 1.14 -3.51
C VAL A 33 1.74 0.01 -3.37
N ASN A 34 2.20 -1.19 -3.00
CA ASN A 34 1.40 -2.30 -2.47
C ASN A 34 1.81 -2.63 -1.02
N LEU A 35 0.86 -3.21 -0.26
CA LEU A 35 1.14 -3.81 1.05
C LEU A 35 1.60 -5.27 0.89
N ILE A 36 2.81 -5.57 1.37
CA ILE A 36 3.40 -6.92 1.35
C ILE A 36 2.55 -7.85 2.22
N GLY A 37 2.16 -9.01 1.68
CA GLY A 37 1.36 -10.02 2.39
C GLY A 37 -0.08 -9.60 2.73
N SER A 38 -0.60 -8.55 2.10
CA SER A 38 -1.97 -8.08 2.32
C SER A 38 -3.00 -8.82 1.48
N GLN A 39 -4.26 -8.71 1.88
CA GLN A 39 -5.41 -9.14 1.09
C GLN A 39 -6.16 -7.93 0.57
N LYS A 40 -6.56 -7.96 -0.71
CA LYS A 40 -7.46 -6.93 -1.26
C LYS A 40 -8.84 -7.12 -0.64
N LEU A 41 -9.26 -6.14 0.16
CA LEU A 41 -10.63 -6.05 0.62
C LEU A 41 -11.50 -5.59 -0.56
N LYS A 42 -12.50 -6.38 -0.92
CA LYS A 42 -13.59 -5.91 -1.80
C LYS A 42 -14.48 -5.01 -0.96
N THR A 43 -14.34 -3.70 -1.10
CA THR A 43 -15.29 -2.77 -0.49
C THR A 43 -16.49 -2.69 -1.44
N ASN A 44 -17.66 -3.16 -0.99
CA ASN A 44 -18.94 -2.96 -1.69
C ASN A 44 -19.42 -1.52 -1.48
N LEU A 45 -18.67 -0.54 -1.99
CA LEU A 45 -19.10 0.86 -2.08
C LEU A 45 -19.92 1.07 -3.35
#